data_AF-E6S8L0-F1
#
_entry.id   AF-E6S8L0-F1
#
_cell.length_a   1.000
_cell.length_b   1.000
_cell.length_c   1.000
_cell.angle_alpha   90.00
_cell.angle_beta   90.00
_cell.angle_gamma   90.00
#
_symmetry.space_group_name_H-M   'P 1'
#
loop_
_entity.id
_entity.type
_entity.pdbx_description
1 polymer ?
#
loop_
_entity_poly.entity_id
_entity_poly.type
_entity_poly.pdbx_seq_one_letter_code
_entity_poly.pdbx_strand_id
1 'polypeptide(L)'
;MNRTTLTIAGVSVLLTAAALTGCASTSTSPPGPGTAAASASTAPTAGSTAGGTSVVLPVTANPIANTATDPTLQITYAAVEDNVDPSTKKAISDRLEITLKNTGTKPLTGFEIYYEMTDLTTGTKEGYYQKLDGLTVAAGTEQTIYFDNETGPGHYPENQFSIYRSSTNQVDFTIQVSASGAKIATGTATKSVGTGEKSD
;
A
#
# COMPACT_ATOMS: atom_id res chain seq x y z
N MET A 1 5.86 -9.58 48.40
CA MET A 1 5.46 -8.65 47.32
C MET A 1 4.07 -9.05 46.88
N ASN A 2 3.10 -8.21 47.23
CA ASN A 2 1.67 -8.53 47.22
C ASN A 2 1.10 -8.47 45.80
N ARG A 3 0.32 -9.50 45.42
CA ARG A 3 -0.42 -9.57 44.16
C ARG A 3 -1.82 -9.01 44.42
N THR A 4 -2.16 -7.87 43.82
CA THR A 4 -3.51 -7.29 43.90
C THR A 4 -4.23 -7.54 42.59
N THR A 5 -5.22 -8.42 42.65
CA THR A 5 -6.21 -8.71 41.61
C THR A 5 -7.17 -7.54 41.49
N LEU A 6 -7.51 -7.11 40.27
CA LEU A 6 -8.68 -6.25 40.05
C LEU A 6 -9.50 -6.75 38.86
N THR A 7 -10.70 -7.19 39.18
CA THR A 7 -11.78 -7.61 38.27
C THR A 7 -12.72 -6.42 38.09
N ILE A 8 -13.06 -6.03 36.85
CA ILE A 8 -14.21 -5.16 36.57
C ILE A 8 -15.03 -5.78 35.45
N ALA A 9 -16.32 -5.93 35.73
CA ALA A 9 -17.35 -6.52 34.90
C ALA A 9 -18.01 -5.47 33.98
N GLY A 10 -18.32 -5.93 32.76
CA GLY A 10 -19.54 -5.74 31.95
C GLY A 10 -20.27 -4.40 31.89
N VAL A 11 -20.61 -3.98 30.65
CA VAL A 11 -21.98 -3.58 30.25
C VAL A 11 -22.19 -3.89 28.77
N SER A 12 -23.23 -4.66 28.46
CA SER A 12 -23.81 -4.88 27.13
C SER A 12 -24.84 -3.80 26.81
N VAL A 13 -24.91 -3.28 25.57
CA VAL A 13 -26.12 -2.62 25.05
C VAL A 13 -26.38 -3.02 23.59
N LEU A 14 -27.68 -3.18 23.33
CA LEU A 14 -28.38 -3.76 22.19
C LEU A 14 -28.35 -2.99 20.86
N LEU A 15 -28.44 -3.80 19.79
CA LEU A 15 -29.17 -3.68 18.51
C LEU A 15 -29.95 -2.37 18.20
N THR A 16 -29.84 -1.94 16.94
CA THR A 16 -31.02 -1.72 16.06
C THR A 16 -30.61 -1.72 14.59
N ALA A 17 -31.35 -2.48 13.78
CA ALA A 17 -31.25 -2.55 12.32
C ALA A 17 -32.36 -1.67 11.70
N ALA A 18 -32.08 -1.04 10.55
CA ALA A 18 -33.11 -0.55 9.65
C ALA A 18 -32.64 -0.69 8.20
N ALA A 19 -33.33 -1.55 7.45
CA ALA A 19 -33.20 -1.72 6.02
C ALA A 19 -33.96 -0.60 5.28
N LEU A 20 -33.43 -0.14 4.14
CA LEU A 20 -34.24 0.51 3.11
C LEU A 20 -34.19 -0.29 1.81
N THR A 21 -35.35 -0.87 1.50
CA THR A 21 -35.77 -1.40 0.20
C THR A 21 -36.15 -0.24 -0.73
N GLY A 22 -35.83 -0.35 -2.02
CA GLY A 22 -36.38 0.55 -3.04
C GLY A 22 -35.90 0.24 -4.45
N CYS A 23 -36.74 -0.46 -5.20
CA CYS A 23 -36.46 -1.08 -6.49
C CYS A 23 -36.70 -0.14 -7.68
N ALA A 24 -35.94 -0.39 -8.74
CA ALA A 24 -36.29 -0.41 -10.16
C ALA A 24 -37.16 0.71 -10.79
N SER A 25 -36.65 1.24 -11.90
CA SER A 25 -37.47 1.65 -13.04
C SER A 25 -36.84 1.12 -14.32
N THR A 26 -37.54 0.20 -14.98
CA THR A 26 -37.28 -0.29 -16.33
C THR A 26 -38.38 0.25 -17.26
N SER A 27 -37.99 0.86 -18.38
CA SER A 27 -38.78 1.06 -19.61
C SER A 27 -37.98 2.05 -20.48
N THR A 28 -37.75 1.92 -21.79
CA THR A 28 -38.11 0.99 -22.86
C THR A 28 -37.28 1.47 -24.08
N SER A 29 -36.83 0.58 -24.95
CA SER A 29 -36.23 0.86 -26.28
C SER A 29 -37.06 0.10 -27.34
N PRO A 30 -36.86 0.22 -28.67
CA PRO A 30 -36.26 1.24 -29.58
C PRO A 30 -37.17 1.37 -30.87
N PRO A 31 -36.72 1.47 -32.15
CA PRO A 31 -35.57 2.10 -32.84
C PRO A 31 -35.98 3.04 -34.02
N GLY A 32 -35.02 3.74 -34.65
CA GLY A 32 -35.18 4.38 -35.98
C GLY A 32 -33.84 4.76 -36.64
N PRO A 33 -33.69 4.68 -37.99
CA PRO A 33 -32.39 4.44 -38.65
C PRO A 33 -31.78 5.61 -39.44
N GLY A 34 -30.47 5.49 -39.75
CA GLY A 34 -29.70 6.31 -40.71
C GLY A 34 -28.92 7.47 -40.06
N THR A 35 -27.66 7.82 -40.38
CA THR A 35 -26.77 7.52 -41.51
C THR A 35 -25.32 7.86 -41.06
N ALA A 36 -24.31 7.29 -41.71
CA ALA A 36 -22.91 7.28 -41.28
C ALA A 36 -22.14 8.62 -41.36
N ALA A 37 -21.06 8.66 -40.55
CA ALA A 37 -19.77 9.35 -40.69
C ALA A 37 -19.56 10.76 -40.09
N ALA A 38 -18.85 10.80 -38.96
CA ALA A 38 -17.67 11.65 -38.75
C ALA A 38 -16.85 11.12 -37.57
N SER A 39 -15.60 10.72 -37.81
CA SER A 39 -14.62 10.37 -36.79
C SER A 39 -14.24 11.60 -35.97
N ALA A 40 -14.46 11.54 -34.66
CA ALA A 40 -13.76 12.36 -33.68
C ALA A 40 -13.34 11.44 -32.53
N SER A 41 -12.04 11.36 -32.31
CA SER A 41 -11.40 10.52 -31.30
C SER A 41 -11.72 11.06 -29.91
N THR A 42 -12.80 10.57 -29.31
CA THR A 42 -13.12 10.82 -27.91
C THR A 42 -12.38 9.77 -27.07
N ALA A 43 -11.49 10.24 -26.20
CA ALA A 43 -10.79 9.43 -25.20
C ALA A 43 -11.80 8.56 -24.40
N PRO A 44 -11.44 7.34 -23.98
CA PRO A 44 -12.35 6.55 -23.18
C PRO A 44 -12.47 7.20 -21.80
N THR A 45 -13.67 7.70 -21.50
CA THR A 45 -14.12 7.95 -20.14
C THR A 45 -14.07 6.62 -19.40
N ALA A 46 -13.16 6.48 -18.44
CA ALA A 46 -13.16 5.35 -17.52
C ALA A 46 -14.42 5.45 -16.64
N GLY A 47 -15.47 4.75 -17.05
CA GLY A 47 -16.63 4.48 -16.22
C GLY A 47 -16.24 3.50 -15.12
N SER A 48 -16.46 3.89 -13.87
CA SER A 48 -16.34 2.99 -12.72
C SER A 48 -17.19 1.74 -12.93
N THR A 49 -16.53 0.58 -12.95
CA THR A 49 -17.13 -0.73 -12.79
C THR A 49 -16.42 -1.44 -11.64
N ALA A 50 -17.21 -2.04 -10.76
CA ALA A 50 -16.81 -2.71 -9.54
C ALA A 50 -15.84 -3.88 -9.74
N GLY A 51 -14.97 -4.12 -8.75
CA GLY A 51 -14.47 -5.47 -8.42
C GLY A 51 -13.23 -6.00 -9.14
N GLY A 52 -12.32 -5.14 -9.60
CA GLY A 52 -10.99 -5.56 -10.05
C GLY A 52 -9.96 -5.42 -8.93
N THR A 53 -9.15 -6.44 -8.68
CA THR A 53 -7.89 -6.27 -7.95
C THR A 53 -7.06 -5.25 -8.72
N SER A 54 -6.85 -4.07 -8.14
CA SER A 54 -6.01 -3.04 -8.76
C SER A 54 -4.57 -3.53 -8.76
N VAL A 55 -4.15 -4.18 -9.85
CA VAL A 55 -2.78 -4.67 -10.00
C VAL A 55 -1.84 -3.48 -10.16
N VAL A 56 -0.88 -3.35 -9.26
CA VAL A 56 0.21 -2.38 -9.40
C VAL A 56 1.18 -2.89 -10.46
N LEU A 57 1.41 -2.11 -11.50
CA LEU A 57 2.33 -2.49 -12.58
C LEU A 57 3.76 -2.01 -12.30
N PRO A 58 4.79 -2.75 -12.75
CA PRO A 58 6.15 -2.28 -12.67
C PRO A 58 6.35 -0.97 -13.47
N VAL A 59 7.29 -0.15 -13.00
CA VAL A 59 7.75 1.07 -13.69
C VAL A 59 9.22 0.92 -14.07
N THR A 60 9.61 1.54 -15.18
CA THR A 60 10.97 1.46 -15.72
C THR A 60 11.96 2.40 -15.05
N ALA A 61 11.49 3.42 -14.33
CA ALA A 61 12.30 4.39 -13.61
C ALA A 61 11.52 4.99 -12.43
N ASN A 62 12.24 5.53 -11.45
CA ASN A 62 11.65 6.28 -10.35
C ASN A 62 11.06 7.61 -10.86
N PRO A 63 9.74 7.83 -10.77
CA PRO A 63 9.11 9.08 -11.22
C PRO A 63 9.07 10.17 -10.13
N ILE A 64 9.53 9.91 -8.90
CA ILE A 64 9.53 10.88 -7.80
C ILE A 64 10.38 12.10 -8.19
N ALA A 65 9.75 13.27 -8.20
CA ALA A 65 10.36 14.54 -8.56
C ALA A 65 10.25 15.54 -7.39
N ASN A 66 10.95 15.25 -6.29
CA ASN A 66 11.00 16.11 -5.11
C ASN A 66 12.43 16.61 -4.87
N THR A 67 12.58 17.93 -4.77
CA THR A 67 13.86 18.62 -4.58
C THR A 67 14.00 19.27 -3.21
N ALA A 68 13.03 19.06 -2.30
CA ALA A 68 13.08 19.58 -0.94
C ALA A 68 14.29 19.04 -0.17
N THR A 69 14.82 19.85 0.74
CA THR A 69 16.04 19.56 1.49
C THR A 69 15.82 19.39 2.98
N ASP A 70 14.64 19.69 3.50
CA ASP A 70 14.34 19.63 4.94
C ASP A 70 14.29 18.17 5.42
N PRO A 71 15.18 17.73 6.33
CA PRO A 71 15.32 16.32 6.71
C PRO A 71 14.29 15.88 7.77
N THR A 72 13.02 16.20 7.53
CA THR A 72 11.91 15.95 8.48
C THR A 72 11.25 14.58 8.30
N LEU A 73 11.46 13.92 7.15
CA LEU A 73 10.99 12.56 6.89
C LEU A 73 12.13 11.55 7.05
N GLN A 74 11.88 10.44 7.74
CA GLN A 74 12.80 9.31 7.85
C GLN A 74 12.07 7.98 7.65
N ILE A 75 12.79 6.99 7.15
CA ILE A 75 12.40 5.58 7.24
C ILE A 75 13.17 5.01 8.42
N THR A 76 12.47 4.61 9.48
CA THR A 76 13.09 4.06 10.71
C THR A 76 13.11 2.54 10.72
N TYR A 77 12.28 1.90 9.90
CA TYR A 77 12.21 0.46 9.76
C TYR A 77 11.73 0.11 8.35
N ALA A 78 12.29 -0.96 7.78
CA ALA A 78 11.79 -1.59 6.58
C ALA A 78 12.12 -3.09 6.61
N ALA A 79 11.14 -3.93 6.27
CA ALA A 79 11.29 -5.38 6.18
C ALA A 79 10.37 -5.93 5.09
N VAL A 80 10.73 -7.10 4.55
CA VAL A 80 9.95 -7.81 3.53
C VAL A 80 9.66 -9.27 3.92
N GLU A 81 10.38 -9.82 4.90
CA GLU A 81 10.17 -11.16 5.44
C GLU A 81 10.23 -11.09 6.97
N ASP A 82 9.76 -12.16 7.62
CA ASP A 82 9.72 -12.28 9.08
C ASP A 82 8.91 -11.15 9.76
N ASN A 83 7.90 -10.64 9.05
CA ASN A 83 7.06 -9.56 9.55
C ASN A 83 6.29 -10.02 10.80
N VAL A 84 6.13 -9.11 11.76
CA VAL A 84 5.47 -9.39 13.04
C VAL A 84 4.46 -8.29 13.33
N ASP A 85 3.23 -8.68 13.67
CA ASP A 85 2.20 -7.72 14.08
C ASP A 85 2.67 -6.96 15.34
N PRO A 86 2.70 -5.61 15.30
CA PRO A 86 3.29 -4.83 16.37
C PRO A 86 2.50 -4.89 17.68
N SER A 87 1.22 -5.25 17.64
CA SER A 87 0.33 -5.31 18.82
C SER A 87 0.38 -6.66 19.51
N THR A 88 0.33 -7.74 18.75
CA THR A 88 0.22 -9.13 19.22
C THR A 88 1.56 -9.85 19.26
N LYS A 89 2.58 -9.30 18.61
CA LYS A 89 3.92 -9.91 18.44
C LYS A 89 3.89 -11.27 17.74
N LYS A 90 2.85 -11.55 16.97
CA LYS A 90 2.73 -12.77 16.16
C LYS A 90 3.29 -12.52 14.77
N ALA A 91 3.90 -13.56 14.19
CA ALA A 91 4.27 -13.55 12.78
C ALA A 91 3.03 -13.26 11.91
N ILE A 92 3.21 -12.41 10.91
CA ILE A 92 2.22 -12.11 9.87
C ILE A 92 2.82 -12.50 8.51
N SER A 93 1.96 -12.62 7.50
CA SER A 93 2.43 -12.96 6.15
C SER A 93 3.44 -11.95 5.64
N ASP A 94 4.51 -12.45 5.03
CA ASP A 94 5.60 -11.65 4.47
C ASP A 94 5.06 -10.60 3.49
N ARG A 95 5.48 -9.35 3.71
CA ARG A 95 5.02 -8.16 3.00
C ARG A 95 6.06 -7.05 3.14
N LEU A 96 6.11 -6.14 2.18
CA LEU A 96 6.89 -4.92 2.39
C LEU A 96 6.22 -4.07 3.47
N GLU A 97 6.89 -3.95 4.60
CA GLU A 97 6.51 -3.15 5.77
C GLU A 97 7.51 -2.00 5.92
N ILE A 98 7.02 -0.78 6.13
CA ILE A 98 7.86 0.41 6.26
C ILE A 98 7.31 1.28 7.40
N THR A 99 8.18 1.68 8.34
CA THR A 99 7.85 2.69 9.34
C THR A 99 8.45 4.04 8.95
N LEU A 100 7.56 5.02 8.79
CA LEU A 100 7.90 6.40 8.50
C LEU A 100 7.88 7.22 9.79
N LYS A 101 8.85 8.11 9.95
CA LYS A 101 8.92 9.06 11.05
C LYS A 101 8.90 10.48 10.53
N ASN A 102 8.05 11.31 11.11
CA ASN A 102 8.09 12.76 10.96
C ASN A 102 8.81 13.38 12.15
N THR A 103 10.04 13.85 11.95
CA THR A 103 10.85 14.52 12.98
C THR A 103 10.60 16.03 13.06
N GLY A 104 9.76 16.57 12.17
CA GLY A 104 9.39 17.98 12.14
C GLY A 104 8.27 18.35 13.11
N THR A 105 7.84 19.62 13.02
CA THR A 105 6.81 20.23 13.89
C THR A 105 5.45 20.39 13.20
N LYS A 106 5.35 20.02 11.92
CA LYS A 106 4.11 20.07 11.13
C LYS A 106 3.79 18.67 10.60
N PRO A 107 2.51 18.31 10.41
CA PRO A 107 2.16 17.07 9.74
C PRO A 107 2.77 16.99 8.34
N LEU A 108 3.26 15.81 7.96
CA LEU A 108 3.66 15.51 6.59
C LEU A 108 2.49 14.89 5.84
N THR A 109 2.35 15.25 4.56
CA THR A 109 1.30 14.80 3.64
C THR A 109 1.82 14.72 2.21
N GLY A 110 0.98 14.28 1.27
CA GLY A 110 1.33 14.19 -0.15
C GLY A 110 2.43 13.16 -0.38
N PHE A 111 2.30 12.01 0.28
CA PHE A 111 3.29 10.95 0.23
C PHE A 111 3.24 10.19 -1.09
N GLU A 112 4.42 9.81 -1.56
CA GLU A 112 4.62 8.90 -2.67
C GLU A 112 5.84 8.03 -2.38
N ILE A 113 5.85 6.83 -2.94
CA ILE A 113 6.91 5.85 -2.75
C ILE A 113 7.37 5.31 -4.09
N TYR A 114 8.66 5.03 -4.16
CA TYR A 114 9.26 4.18 -5.16
C TYR A 114 10.12 3.13 -4.45
N TYR A 115 10.00 1.87 -4.86
CA TYR A 115 10.94 0.83 -4.44
C TYR A 115 11.40 0.02 -5.65
N GLU A 116 12.69 -0.28 -5.69
CA GLU A 116 13.30 -1.17 -6.68
C GLU A 116 13.77 -2.44 -6.00
N MET A 117 13.34 -3.58 -6.55
CA MET A 117 13.83 -4.90 -6.19
C MET A 117 14.96 -5.30 -7.12
N THR A 118 16.01 -5.90 -6.58
CA THR A 118 17.12 -6.48 -7.34
C THR A 118 17.34 -7.92 -6.91
N ASP A 119 17.15 -8.86 -7.82
CA ASP A 119 17.61 -10.25 -7.64
C ASP A 119 19.13 -10.28 -7.79
N LEU A 120 19.86 -10.58 -6.71
CA LEU A 120 21.32 -10.47 -6.70
C LEU A 120 22.04 -11.59 -7.48
N THR A 121 21.34 -12.69 -7.78
CA THR A 121 21.91 -13.80 -8.56
C THR A 121 21.84 -13.51 -10.05
N THR A 122 20.69 -13.00 -10.52
CA THR A 122 20.42 -12.77 -11.95
C THR A 122 20.70 -11.33 -12.39
N GLY A 123 20.75 -10.38 -11.45
CA GLY A 123 20.81 -8.95 -11.73
C GLY A 123 19.49 -8.35 -12.21
N THR A 124 18.40 -9.12 -12.21
CA THR A 124 17.07 -8.64 -12.63
C THR A 124 16.58 -7.55 -11.68
N LYS A 125 16.06 -6.47 -12.26
CA LYS A 125 15.51 -5.32 -11.54
C LYS A 125 14.04 -5.13 -11.84
N GLU A 126 13.26 -4.80 -10.82
CA GLU A 126 11.84 -4.51 -10.94
C GLU A 126 11.44 -3.39 -9.99
N GLY A 127 10.93 -2.29 -10.52
CA GLY A 127 10.56 -1.10 -9.75
C GLY A 127 9.06 -0.89 -9.67
N TYR A 128 8.58 -0.32 -8.57
CA TYR A 128 7.18 0.05 -8.38
C TYR A 128 7.08 1.46 -7.83
N TYR A 129 6.06 2.20 -8.28
CA TYR A 129 5.74 3.53 -7.81
C TYR A 129 4.27 3.61 -7.41
N GLN A 130 3.99 4.25 -6.27
CA GLN A 130 2.62 4.50 -5.82
C GLN A 130 2.51 5.85 -5.11
N LYS A 131 1.38 6.53 -5.31
CA LYS A 131 0.94 7.60 -4.42
C LYS A 131 0.30 6.98 -3.18
N LEU A 132 0.64 7.50 -2.01
CA LEU A 132 0.11 7.04 -0.75
C LEU A 132 -1.06 7.95 -0.33
N ASP A 133 -2.10 7.97 -1.17
CA ASP A 133 -3.23 8.87 -1.01
C ASP A 133 -3.90 8.69 0.36
N GLY A 134 -4.21 9.81 1.01
CA GLY A 134 -4.80 9.82 2.36
C GLY A 134 -3.81 9.62 3.52
N LEU A 135 -2.53 9.28 3.26
CA LEU A 135 -1.53 9.16 4.31
C LEU A 135 -1.18 10.53 4.90
N THR A 136 -1.22 10.61 6.23
CA THR A 136 -0.72 11.75 7.02
C THR A 136 0.11 11.23 8.17
N VAL A 137 1.29 11.79 8.37
CA VAL A 137 2.13 11.49 9.54
C VAL A 137 2.23 12.74 10.40
N ALA A 138 1.64 12.69 11.58
CA ALA A 138 1.62 13.82 12.51
C ALA A 138 3.04 14.22 12.94
N ALA A 139 3.18 15.45 13.41
CA ALA A 139 4.47 15.96 13.88
C ALA A 139 5.00 15.11 15.04
N GLY A 140 6.27 14.70 14.97
CA GLY A 140 6.94 13.92 16.01
C GLY A 140 6.51 12.46 16.12
N THR A 141 5.64 11.96 15.23
CA THR A 141 5.10 10.59 15.31
C THR A 141 5.69 9.65 14.26
N GLU A 142 5.42 8.36 14.45
CA GLU A 142 5.70 7.31 13.49
C GLU A 142 4.41 6.71 12.94
N GLN A 143 4.46 6.20 11.71
CA GLN A 143 3.38 5.49 11.06
C GLN A 143 3.96 4.32 10.26
N THR A 144 3.48 3.11 10.51
CA THR A 144 3.79 1.95 9.70
C THR A 144 2.79 1.82 8.55
N ILE A 145 3.29 1.47 7.38
CA ILE A 145 2.52 1.16 6.17
C ILE A 145 2.94 -0.20 5.61
N TYR A 146 2.04 -0.83 4.87
CA TYR A 146 2.18 -2.18 4.34
C TYR A 146 1.81 -2.24 2.86
N PHE A 147 2.51 -3.09 2.11
CA PHE A 147 2.18 -3.43 0.72
C PHE A 147 1.83 -4.92 0.65
N ASP A 148 0.54 -5.25 0.70
CA ASP A 148 0.04 -6.60 0.97
C ASP A 148 -1.34 -6.92 0.37
N ASN A 149 -1.94 -6.00 -0.37
CA ASN A 149 -3.30 -6.11 -0.92
C ASN A 149 -4.41 -6.28 0.15
N GLU A 150 -4.11 -6.06 1.43
CA GLU A 150 -5.13 -5.96 2.47
C GLU A 150 -5.86 -4.61 2.37
N THR A 151 -7.02 -4.52 3.02
CA THR A 151 -7.81 -3.29 3.04
C THR A 151 -7.66 -2.57 4.37
N GLY A 152 -7.43 -1.27 4.34
CA GLY A 152 -7.50 -0.43 5.54
C GLY A 152 -6.47 0.69 5.51
N PRO A 153 -6.50 1.59 6.51
CA PRO A 153 -5.51 2.65 6.64
C PRO A 153 -4.09 2.09 6.69
N GLY A 154 -3.20 2.63 5.86
CA GLY A 154 -1.79 2.21 5.82
C GLY A 154 -1.53 0.97 4.98
N HIS A 155 -2.55 0.33 4.40
CA HIS A 155 -2.38 -0.77 3.47
C HIS A 155 -2.48 -0.28 2.02
N TYR A 156 -1.52 -0.71 1.22
CA TYR A 156 -1.41 -0.38 -0.20
C TYR A 156 -1.31 -1.68 -1.01
N PRO A 157 -1.79 -1.69 -2.26
CA PRO A 157 -1.68 -2.88 -3.09
C PRO A 157 -0.22 -3.17 -3.43
N GLU A 158 0.08 -4.45 -3.61
CA GLU A 158 1.35 -4.93 -4.15
C GLU A 158 1.10 -5.74 -5.42
N ASN A 159 2.16 -5.96 -6.20
CA ASN A 159 2.10 -6.89 -7.31
C ASN A 159 2.45 -8.31 -6.85
N GLN A 160 1.44 -9.18 -6.80
CA GLN A 160 1.59 -10.60 -6.44
C GLN A 160 2.47 -11.41 -7.43
N PHE A 161 2.74 -10.87 -8.62
CA PHE A 161 3.58 -11.50 -9.64
C PHE A 161 5.00 -10.92 -9.68
N SER A 162 5.38 -10.13 -8.68
CA SER A 162 6.70 -9.50 -8.60
C SER A 162 7.85 -10.51 -8.44
N ILE A 163 9.08 -10.05 -8.68
CA ILE A 163 10.28 -10.86 -8.40
C ILE A 163 10.45 -11.20 -6.92
N TYR A 164 9.89 -10.38 -6.02
CA TYR A 164 9.84 -10.70 -4.60
C TYR A 164 9.03 -11.97 -4.32
N ARG A 165 7.89 -12.15 -4.99
CA ARG A 165 7.04 -13.34 -4.83
C ARG A 165 7.56 -14.55 -5.62
N SER A 166 8.22 -14.33 -6.76
CA SER A 166 8.60 -15.42 -7.68
C SER A 166 10.06 -15.89 -7.59
N SER A 167 11.01 -15.03 -7.17
CA SER A 167 12.41 -15.42 -7.08
C SER A 167 12.70 -16.28 -5.84
N THR A 168 13.54 -17.29 -6.01
CA THR A 168 14.11 -18.10 -4.91
C THR A 168 15.46 -17.57 -4.43
N ASN A 169 16.01 -16.55 -5.09
CA ASN A 169 17.28 -15.91 -4.71
C ASN A 169 17.05 -14.84 -3.65
N GLN A 170 18.15 -14.28 -3.14
CA GLN A 170 18.10 -13.04 -2.39
C GLN A 170 17.60 -11.91 -3.29
N VAL A 171 16.66 -11.12 -2.77
CA VAL A 171 16.11 -9.93 -3.42
C VAL A 171 16.29 -8.73 -2.50
N ASP A 172 17.09 -7.77 -2.94
CA ASP A 172 17.31 -6.52 -2.21
C ASP A 172 16.34 -5.43 -2.68
N PHE A 173 15.80 -4.69 -1.73
CA PHE A 173 14.92 -3.56 -1.95
C PHE A 173 15.67 -2.26 -1.68
N THR A 174 15.65 -1.34 -2.63
CA THR A 174 15.99 0.06 -2.41
C THR A 174 14.72 0.89 -2.38
N ILE A 175 14.47 1.59 -1.29
CA ILE A 175 13.20 2.28 -1.02
C ILE A 175 13.45 3.80 -0.97
N GLN A 176 12.59 4.56 -1.63
CA GLN A 176 12.55 6.02 -1.58
C GLN A 176 11.13 6.47 -1.27
N VAL A 177 10.98 7.26 -0.20
CA VAL A 177 9.69 7.86 0.18
C VAL A 177 9.82 9.38 0.15
N SER A 178 8.90 10.02 -0.54
CA SER A 178 8.79 11.47 -0.68
C SER A 178 7.53 11.95 0.06
N ALA A 179 7.60 13.14 0.63
CA ALA A 179 6.46 13.87 1.17
C ALA A 179 6.61 15.35 0.84
N SER A 180 5.50 16.08 0.80
CA SER A 180 5.50 17.51 0.48
C SER A 180 6.37 18.30 1.46
N GLY A 181 7.38 19.00 0.92
CA GLY A 181 8.27 19.86 1.71
C GLY A 181 9.34 19.13 2.53
N ALA A 182 9.40 17.79 2.49
CA ALA A 182 10.44 17.01 3.15
C ALA A 182 11.43 16.46 2.13
N LYS A 183 12.71 16.40 2.50
CA LYS A 183 13.73 15.64 1.77
C LYS A 183 13.30 14.18 1.65
N ILE A 184 13.55 13.60 0.48
CA ILE A 184 13.36 12.17 0.24
C ILE A 184 14.11 11.35 1.30
N ALA A 185 13.36 10.43 1.94
CA ALA A 185 13.89 9.43 2.85
C ALA A 185 14.21 8.15 2.09
N THR A 186 15.30 7.50 2.48
CA THR A 186 15.80 6.28 1.83
C THR A 186 15.89 5.14 2.85
N GLY A 187 15.58 3.93 2.41
CA GLY A 187 15.68 2.73 3.23
C GLY A 187 15.98 1.51 2.38
N THR A 188 16.26 0.39 3.03
CA THR A 188 16.52 -0.89 2.38
C THR A 188 15.82 -2.00 3.14
N ALA A 189 15.42 -3.05 2.41
CA ALA A 189 14.97 -4.31 2.99
C ALA A 189 15.54 -5.45 2.15
N THR A 190 15.62 -6.65 2.72
CA THR A 190 16.17 -7.81 2.02
C THR A 190 15.27 -8.99 2.26
N LYS A 191 14.90 -9.66 1.17
CA LYS A 191 14.41 -11.03 1.18
C LYS A 191 15.62 -11.95 1.11
N SER A 192 15.72 -12.89 2.02
CA SER A 192 16.82 -13.85 2.06
C SER A 192 16.73 -14.85 0.90
N VAL A 193 17.83 -15.57 0.65
CA VAL A 193 17.76 -16.75 -0.21
C VAL A 193 16.73 -17.73 0.36
N GLY A 194 15.76 -18.14 -0.45
CA GLY A 194 14.82 -19.16 -0.03
C GLY A 194 15.56 -20.48 0.18
N THR A 195 15.35 -21.16 1.32
CA THR A 195 15.98 -22.48 1.56
C THR A 195 15.29 -23.62 0.80
N GLY A 196 14.40 -23.29 -0.14
CA GLY A 196 13.44 -24.23 -0.68
C GLY A 196 12.40 -24.57 0.38
N GLU A 197 11.63 -23.56 0.81
CA GLU A 197 10.49 -23.74 1.71
C GLU A 197 9.67 -24.92 1.19
N LYS A 198 9.67 -26.02 1.95
CA LYS A 198 8.76 -27.11 1.70
C LYS A 198 7.37 -26.55 1.97
N SER A 199 6.46 -26.69 1.01
CA SER A 199 5.03 -26.65 1.32
C SER A 199 4.79 -27.51 2.55
N ASP A 200 4.15 -26.96 3.56
CA ASP A 200 3.48 -27.76 4.59
C ASP A 200 2.32 -28.56 3.98
#